data_AF-A0A8J2NR98-F1
#
_entry.id   AF-A0A8J2NR98-F1
#
_cell.length_a   1.000
_cell.length_b   1.000
_cell.length_c   1.000
_cell.angle_alpha   90.00
_cell.angle_beta   90.00
_cell.angle_gamma   90.00
#
_symmetry.space_group_name_H-M   'P 1'
#
loop_
_entity.id
_entity.type
_entity.pdbx_description
1 polymer ?
#
loop_
_entity_poly.entity_id
_entity_poly.type
_entity_poly.pdbx_seq_one_letter_code
_entity_poly.pdbx_strand_id
1 'polypeptide(L)'
;MESKDEARAKCTLKDTTRKVEDHYVTGLLWKHEDPQLPESKTMALKRLSSIERKMDRDPDFATQYSSKMEEFVEKGYARKVTTDEMATDSPKLWYLPHFPVVNPNKP
;
A
#
# COMPACT_ATOMS: atom_id res chain seq x y z
N MET A 1 -2.56 -23.12 25.49
CA MET A 1 -3.24 -21.86 25.85
C MET A 1 -3.03 -20.91 24.70
N GLU A 2 -4.10 -20.34 24.13
CA GLU A 2 -4.02 -19.45 22.97
C GLU A 2 -3.38 -18.10 23.36
N SER A 3 -2.56 -17.53 22.47
CA SER A 3 -1.95 -16.21 22.68
C SER A 3 -3.02 -15.11 22.65
N LYS A 4 -2.83 -14.04 23.42
CA LYS A 4 -3.70 -12.85 23.37
C LYS A 4 -3.79 -12.26 21.94
N ASP A 5 -2.69 -12.31 21.18
CA ASP A 5 -2.63 -11.82 19.81
C ASP A 5 -3.49 -12.69 18.87
N GLU A 6 -3.43 -14.02 19.04
CA GLU A 6 -4.21 -14.97 18.23
C GLU A 6 -5.71 -14.86 18.51
N ALA A 7 -6.08 -14.76 19.79
CA ALA A 7 -7.47 -14.57 20.20
C ALA A 7 -8.06 -13.29 19.59
N ARG A 8 -7.30 -12.18 19.60
CA ARG A 8 -7.69 -10.91 18.97
C ARG A 8 -7.84 -11.05 17.46
N ALA A 9 -6.86 -11.63 16.77
CA ALA A 9 -6.91 -11.81 15.32
C ALA A 9 -8.15 -12.62 14.90
N LYS A 10 -8.49 -13.68 15.66
CA LYS A 10 -9.71 -14.47 15.44
C LYS A 10 -10.98 -13.67 15.68
N CYS A 11 -11.02 -12.82 16.72
CA CYS A 11 -12.14 -11.92 16.97
C CYS A 11 -12.34 -10.97 15.78
N THR A 12 -11.30 -10.24 15.36
CA THR A 12 -11.36 -9.33 14.22
C THR A 12 -11.83 -10.02 12.95
N LEU A 13 -11.29 -11.21 12.65
CA LEU A 13 -11.74 -12.00 11.49
C LEU A 13 -13.23 -12.32 11.57
N LYS A 14 -13.72 -12.81 12.70
CA LYS A 14 -15.13 -13.15 12.87
C LYS A 14 -16.04 -11.93 12.75
N ASP A 15 -15.62 -10.81 13.32
CA ASP A 15 -16.48 -9.62 13.46
C ASP A 15 -16.50 -8.76 12.20
N THR A 16 -15.42 -8.76 11.42
CA THR A 16 -15.25 -7.84 10.28
C THR A 16 -15.29 -8.52 8.92
N THR A 17 -15.21 -9.86 8.87
CA THR A 17 -15.31 -10.59 7.60
C THR A 17 -16.75 -10.60 7.10
N ARG A 18 -16.97 -10.08 5.89
CA ARG A 18 -18.27 -10.14 5.21
C ARG A 18 -18.08 -10.40 3.73
N LYS A 19 -19.07 -11.06 3.11
CA LYS A 19 -19.13 -11.22 1.65
C LYS A 19 -19.70 -9.94 1.04
N VAL A 20 -18.99 -9.38 0.07
CA VAL A 20 -19.39 -8.22 -0.72
C VAL A 20 -19.37 -8.67 -2.17
N GLU A 21 -20.56 -8.79 -2.77
CA GLU A 21 -20.74 -9.35 -4.11
C GLU A 21 -20.08 -10.74 -4.23
N ASP A 22 -18.98 -10.86 -4.98
CA ASP A 22 -18.24 -12.11 -5.19
C ASP A 22 -16.92 -12.20 -4.39
N HIS A 23 -16.65 -11.22 -3.52
CA HIS A 23 -15.41 -11.16 -2.75
C HIS A 23 -15.66 -11.15 -1.24
N TYR A 24 -14.71 -11.67 -0.47
CA TYR A 24 -14.70 -11.49 0.99
C TYR A 24 -13.83 -10.29 1.34
N VAL A 25 -14.35 -9.41 2.18
CA VAL A 25 -13.59 -8.32 2.78
C VAL A 25 -13.48 -8.56 4.27
N THR A 26 -12.32 -8.29 4.85
CA THR A 26 -12.06 -8.39 6.29
C THR A 26 -11.28 -7.18 6.75
N GLY A 27 -11.44 -6.82 8.02
CA GLY A 27 -10.58 -5.84 8.68
C GLY A 27 -9.15 -6.35 8.76
N LEU A 28 -8.20 -5.41 8.76
CA LEU A 28 -6.79 -5.70 8.97
C LEU A 28 -6.58 -6.24 10.39
N LEU A 29 -5.81 -7.32 10.50
CA LEU A 29 -5.55 -8.04 11.76
C LEU A 29 -4.47 -7.35 12.59
N TRP A 30 -4.70 -6.09 12.91
CA TRP A 30 -3.78 -5.30 13.70
C TRP A 30 -3.59 -5.92 15.09
N LYS A 31 -2.33 -5.94 15.54
CA LYS A 31 -1.98 -6.39 16.90
C LYS A 31 -2.57 -5.48 17.99
N HIS A 32 -2.77 -4.21 17.68
CA HIS A 32 -3.32 -3.17 18.56
C HIS A 32 -4.45 -2.42 17.85
N GLU A 33 -5.38 -1.81 18.58
CA GLU A 33 -6.52 -1.06 18.00
C GLU A 33 -6.07 0.23 17.32
N ASP A 34 -5.08 0.89 17.92
CA ASP A 34 -4.46 2.11 17.42
C ASP A 34 -2.98 1.89 17.10
N PRO A 35 -2.68 1.15 16.01
CA PRO A 35 -1.31 0.99 15.56
C PRO A 35 -0.72 2.35 15.23
N GLN A 36 0.47 2.59 15.78
CA GLN A 36 1.33 3.72 15.42
C GLN A 36 2.32 3.20 14.39
N LEU A 37 2.19 3.65 13.14
CA LEU A 37 3.12 3.29 12.09
C LEU A 37 4.38 4.15 12.19
N PRO A 38 5.56 3.60 11.90
CA PRO A 38 6.81 4.36 11.95
C PRO A 38 6.88 5.43 10.85
N GLU A 39 7.71 6.45 11.07
CA GLU A 39 8.06 7.44 10.05
C GLU A 39 8.58 6.73 8.79
N SER A 40 7.94 7.01 7.65
CA SER A 40 8.19 6.33 6.37
C SER A 40 8.34 7.29 5.19
N LYS A 41 7.96 8.56 5.36
CA LYS A 41 7.97 9.58 4.31
C LYS A 41 9.37 9.83 3.79
N THR A 42 10.36 9.94 4.68
CA THR A 42 11.76 10.19 4.29
C THR A 42 12.28 9.07 3.39
N MET A 43 11.97 7.82 3.73
CA MET A 43 12.38 6.65 2.95
C MET A 43 11.64 6.59 1.61
N ALA A 44 10.33 6.79 1.61
CA ALA A 44 9.49 6.78 0.41
C ALA A 44 9.96 7.85 -0.60
N LEU A 45 10.24 9.08 -0.13
CA LEU A 45 10.75 10.16 -0.99
C LEU A 45 12.11 9.84 -1.59
N LYS A 46 13.06 9.30 -0.80
CA LYS A 46 14.37 8.88 -1.33
C LYS A 46 14.24 7.81 -2.42
N ARG A 47 13.28 6.89 -2.26
CA ARG A 47 13.00 5.85 -3.26
C ARG A 47 12.36 6.44 -4.51
N LEU A 48 11.39 7.34 -4.36
CA LEU A 48 10.80 8.07 -5.49
C LEU A 48 11.87 8.77 -6.32
N SER A 49 12.75 9.55 -5.69
CA SER A 49 13.83 10.24 -6.42
C SER A 49 14.79 9.28 -7.12
N SER A 50 14.99 8.08 -6.58
CA SER A 50 15.82 7.06 -7.25
C SER A 50 15.13 6.46 -8.48
N ILE A 51 13.80 6.31 -8.42
CA ILE A 51 12.98 5.85 -9.55
C ILE A 51 12.96 6.91 -10.64
N GLU A 52 12.73 8.18 -10.30
CA GLU A 52 12.75 9.30 -11.25
C GLU A 52 14.10 9.36 -11.99
N ARG A 53 15.22 9.32 -11.25
CA ARG A 53 16.56 9.26 -11.86
C ARG A 53 16.77 8.04 -12.76
N LYS A 54 16.08 6.92 -12.50
CA LYS A 54 16.15 5.74 -13.38
C LYS A 54 15.34 5.98 -14.65
N MET A 55 14.14 6.55 -14.52
CA MET A 55 13.30 6.95 -15.65
C MET A 55 14.02 7.93 -16.59
N ASP A 56 14.74 8.90 -16.03
CA ASP A 56 15.52 9.87 -16.82
C ASP A 56 16.60 9.21 -17.69
N ARG A 57 17.15 8.07 -17.24
CA ARG A 57 18.22 7.35 -17.92
C ARG A 57 17.72 6.22 -18.83
N ASP A 58 16.48 5.78 -18.61
CA ASP A 58 15.89 4.61 -19.25
C ASP A 58 14.42 4.91 -19.63
N PRO A 59 14.19 5.45 -20.84
CA PRO A 59 12.86 5.83 -21.31
C PRO A 59 11.89 4.65 -21.43
N ASP A 60 12.39 3.45 -21.69
CA ASP A 60 11.57 2.25 -21.78
C ASP A 60 11.04 1.87 -20.38
N PHE A 61 11.93 1.87 -19.38
CA PHE A 61 11.53 1.71 -17.98
C PHE A 61 10.50 2.78 -17.55
N ALA A 62 10.68 4.04 -17.96
CA ALA A 62 9.74 5.11 -17.65
C ALA A 62 8.34 4.86 -18.22
N THR A 63 8.28 4.41 -19.47
CA THR A 63 7.02 4.10 -20.16
C THR A 63 6.29 2.93 -19.50
N GLN A 64 7.00 1.83 -19.23
CA GLN A 64 6.42 0.66 -18.56
C GLN A 64 5.90 1.00 -17.15
N TYR A 65 6.69 1.74 -16.38
CA TYR A 65 6.32 2.10 -15.02
C TYR A 65 5.11 3.03 -15.00
N SER A 66 5.06 4.03 -15.87
CA SER A 66 3.92 4.97 -15.95
C SER A 66 2.65 4.25 -16.35
N SER A 67 2.73 3.37 -17.36
CA SER A 67 1.59 2.54 -17.79
C SER A 67 1.07 1.66 -16.65
N LYS A 68 1.97 1.10 -15.82
CA LYS A 68 1.56 0.27 -14.68
C LYS A 68 0.88 1.07 -13.57
N MET A 69 1.35 2.30 -13.32
CA MET A 69 0.71 3.20 -12.36
C MET A 69 -0.68 3.63 -12.83
N GLU A 70 -0.85 3.89 -14.13
CA GLU A 70 -2.16 4.17 -14.74
C GLU A 70 -3.11 2.98 -14.58
N GLU A 71 -2.65 1.76 -14.88
CA GLU A 71 -3.45 0.53 -14.68
C GLU A 71 -3.91 0.39 -13.22
N PHE A 72 -3.07 0.74 -12.24
CA PHE A 72 -3.46 0.71 -10.82
C PHE A 72 -4.57 1.72 -10.50
N VAL A 73 -4.54 2.89 -11.14
CA VAL A 73 -5.58 3.90 -10.97
C VAL A 73 -6.87 3.47 -11.66
N GLU A 74 -6.80 2.96 -12.88
CA GLU A 74 -7.94 2.47 -13.64
C GLU A 74 -8.65 1.30 -12.94
N LYS A 75 -7.88 0.39 -12.35
CA LYS A 75 -8.43 -0.73 -11.55
C LYS A 75 -8.93 -0.30 -10.17
N GLY A 76 -8.76 0.96 -9.79
CA GLY A 76 -9.16 1.47 -8.48
C GLY A 76 -8.29 0.99 -7.32
N TYR A 77 -7.12 0.42 -7.59
CA TYR A 77 -6.15 0.01 -6.57
C TYR A 77 -5.44 1.20 -5.95
N ALA A 78 -5.29 2.29 -6.72
CA ALA A 78 -4.72 3.54 -6.27
C ALA A 78 -5.61 4.71 -6.73
N ARG A 79 -5.55 5.82 -6.01
CA ARG A 79 -6.14 7.09 -6.44
C ARG A 79 -5.29 8.25 -5.99
N LYS A 80 -5.49 9.41 -6.62
CA LYS A 80 -4.90 10.64 -6.12
C LYS A 80 -5.51 10.99 -4.76
N VAL A 81 -4.65 11.34 -3.81
CA VAL A 81 -5.04 11.79 -2.48
C VAL A 81 -5.59 13.21 -2.58
N THR A 82 -6.65 13.52 -1.82
CA THR A 82 -7.24 14.87 -1.79
C THR A 82 -6.39 15.82 -0.92
N THR A 83 -6.58 17.13 -1.09
CA THR A 83 -5.88 18.14 -0.27
C THR A 83 -6.19 18.01 1.21
N ASP A 84 -7.42 17.64 1.54
CA ASP A 84 -7.89 17.51 2.93
C ASP A 84 -7.26 16.28 3.62
N GLU A 85 -7.11 15.18 2.87
CA GLU A 85 -6.40 13.98 3.35
C GLU A 85 -4.91 14.23 3.53
N MET A 86 -4.29 15.08 2.70
CA MET A 86 -2.90 15.47 2.88
C MET A 86 -2.67 16.36 4.12
N ALA A 87 -3.68 17.12 4.52
CA ALA A 87 -3.63 17.97 5.71
C ALA A 87 -3.86 17.19 7.02
N THR A 88 -4.32 15.95 6.92
CA THR A 88 -4.61 15.12 8.09
C THR A 88 -3.38 14.35 8.50
N ASP A 89 -2.85 14.64 9.69
CA ASP A 89 -1.84 13.79 10.33
C ASP A 89 -2.54 12.64 11.05
N SER A 90 -2.19 11.41 10.70
CA SER A 90 -2.80 10.21 11.28
C SER A 90 -1.70 9.27 11.76
N PRO A 91 -1.85 8.66 12.94
CA PRO A 91 -0.91 7.64 13.40
C PRO A 91 -0.85 6.39 12.50
N LYS A 92 -1.84 6.24 11.61
CA LYS A 92 -1.94 5.15 10.62
C LYS A 92 -1.48 5.61 9.23
N LEU A 93 -0.98 6.84 9.08
CA LEU A 93 -0.41 7.33 7.83
C LEU A 93 0.95 6.68 7.60
N TRP A 94 1.09 5.97 6.49
CA TRP A 94 2.35 5.34 6.13
C TRP A 94 2.56 5.39 4.62
N TYR A 95 3.75 5.85 4.23
CA TYR A 95 4.12 6.04 2.84
C TYR A 95 4.80 4.77 2.34
N LEU A 96 4.15 4.06 1.42
CA LEU A 96 4.68 2.84 0.82
C LEU A 96 5.86 3.17 -0.11
N PRO A 97 7.10 2.75 0.18
CA PRO A 97 8.16 2.80 -0.81
C PRO A 97 7.84 1.82 -1.94
N HIS A 98 7.58 2.34 -3.13
CA HIS A 98 7.31 1.51 -4.30
C HIS A 98 8.62 0.97 -4.90
N PHE A 99 8.59 -0.29 -5.36
CA PHE A 99 9.73 -0.95 -5.98
C PHE A 99 9.32 -1.54 -7.33
N PRO A 100 9.96 -1.15 -8.44
CA PRO A 100 9.77 -1.85 -9.69
C PRO A 100 10.38 -3.25 -9.58
N VAL A 101 9.54 -4.27 -9.70
CA VAL A 101 9.98 -5.66 -9.82
C VAL A 101 9.88 -6.05 -11.29
N VAL A 102 11.02 -6.33 -11.91
CA VAL A 102 11.08 -6.86 -13.27
C VAL A 102 11.26 -8.37 -13.16
N ASN A 103 10.36 -9.14 -13.77
CA ASN A 103 10.48 -10.60 -13.82
C ASN A 103 10.94 -11.01 -15.23
N PRO A 104 12.16 -11.55 -15.40
CA PRO A 104 12.65 -11.99 -16.70
C PRO A 104 11.79 -13.09 -17.35
N ASN A 105 11.04 -13.84 -16.55
CA ASN A 105 10.19 -14.95 -17.01
C ASN A 105 8.74 -14.50 -17.32
N LYS A 106 8.42 -13.23 -17.08
CA LYS A 106 7.17 -12.58 -17.50
C LYS A 106 7.53 -11.22 -18.10
N PRO A 107 8.13 -11.23 -19.31
CA PRO A 107 8.36 -10.00 -20.05
C PRO A 107 7.03 -9.31 -20.38
#